data_AF-A0A6A4MGF1-F1
#
_entry.id   AF-A0A6A4MGF1-F1
#
_cell.length_a   1.000
_cell.length_b   1.000
_cell.length_c   1.000
_cell.angle_alpha   90.00
_cell.angle_beta   90.00
_cell.angle_gamma   90.00
#
_symmetry.space_group_name_H-M   'P 1'
#
loop_
_entity.id
_entity.type
_entity.pdbx_description
1 polymer ?
#
loop_
_entity_poly.entity_id
_entity_poly.type
_entity_poly.pdbx_seq_one_letter_code
_entity_poly.pdbx_strand_id
1 'polypeptide(L)'
;MIDTCMHADEEEENRVTRYLPLHKAVVKGDLDEATRIIQQDPAAVRAAITTHSETALHVAIKTGGGRRTRFVRMLLEKMTPHDVEHLVDSNGLTALHWAAICGTVEEAEMLVNKSSTTLANVLDENGPDQGTLY
;
A
#
# COMPACT_ATOMS: atom_id res chain seq x y z
N MET A 1 6.41 40.61 9.51
CA MET A 1 5.64 39.46 9.00
C MET A 1 6.65 38.45 8.49
N ILE A 2 7.18 37.64 9.38
CA ILE A 2 8.07 36.52 9.07
C ILE A 2 7.62 35.35 9.96
N ASP A 3 7.86 34.13 9.48
CA ASP A 3 7.65 32.83 10.14
C ASP A 3 6.32 32.09 9.90
N THR A 4 6.12 31.56 8.70
CA THR A 4 5.21 30.39 8.56
C THR A 4 5.49 29.42 7.41
N CYS A 5 6.67 29.38 6.78
CA CYS A 5 6.88 28.49 5.61
C CYS A 5 8.13 27.60 5.59
N MET A 6 9.00 27.60 6.61
CA MET A 6 10.26 26.80 6.57
C MET A 6 10.25 25.53 7.45
N HIS A 7 9.10 25.10 7.98
CA HIS A 7 9.03 23.91 8.84
C HIS A 7 8.45 22.66 8.18
N ALA A 8 7.97 22.72 6.95
CA ALA A 8 7.39 21.55 6.28
C ALA A 8 8.45 20.67 5.57
N ASP A 9 9.50 21.28 5.02
CA ASP A 9 10.46 20.58 4.15
C ASP A 9 11.45 19.70 4.95
N GLU A 10 11.90 20.15 6.13
CA GLU A 10 12.85 19.39 6.97
C GLU A 10 12.20 18.15 7.62
N GLU A 11 10.91 18.18 7.94
CA GLU A 11 10.22 17.00 8.47
C GLU A 11 10.00 15.93 7.40
N GLU A 12 9.70 16.32 6.16
CA GLU A 12 9.49 15.38 5.06
C GLU A 12 10.81 14.71 4.66
N GLU A 13 11.91 15.46 4.60
CA GLU A 13 13.25 14.92 4.33
C GLU A 13 13.73 13.98 5.45
N ASN A 14 13.41 14.29 6.71
CA ASN A 14 13.69 13.40 7.85
C ASN A 14 12.84 12.12 7.84
N ARG A 15 11.56 12.19 7.43
CA ARG A 15 10.68 11.01 7.29
C ARG A 15 11.15 10.07 6.18
N VAL A 16 11.55 10.61 5.02
CA VAL A 16 12.12 9.83 3.92
C VAL A 16 13.44 9.17 4.35
N THR A 17 14.27 9.89 5.11
CA THR A 17 15.52 9.34 5.65
C THR A 17 15.27 8.24 6.69
N ARG A 18 14.24 8.39 7.53
CA ARG A 18 13.84 7.39 8.55
C ARG A 18 13.45 6.05 7.94
N TYR A 19 12.71 6.06 6.82
CA TYR A 19 12.27 4.83 6.15
C TYR A 19 13.14 4.43 4.95
N LEU A 20 14.28 5.09 4.76
CA LEU A 20 15.28 4.71 3.76
C LEU A 20 15.74 3.23 3.88
N PRO A 21 15.90 2.64 5.09
CA PRO A 21 16.19 1.22 5.23
C PRO A 21 15.08 0.33 4.64
N LEU A 22 13.81 0.70 4.87
CA LEU A 22 12.66 -0.01 4.31
C LEU A 22 12.66 0.09 2.78
N HIS A 23 12.85 1.29 2.22
CA HIS A 23 12.97 1.50 0.78
C HIS A 23 14.05 0.61 0.15
N LYS A 24 15.25 0.57 0.76
CA LYS A 24 16.35 -0.30 0.28
C LYS A 24 15.98 -1.78 0.35
N ALA A 25 15.29 -2.22 1.41
CA ALA A 25 14.83 -3.60 1.53
C ALA A 25 13.82 -3.96 0.43
N VAL A 26 12.85 -3.08 0.14
CA VAL A 26 11.89 -3.26 -0.96
C VAL A 26 12.59 -3.35 -2.31
N VAL A 27 13.50 -2.42 -2.61
CA VAL A 27 14.22 -2.39 -3.90
C VAL A 27 15.11 -3.62 -4.10
N LYS A 28 15.72 -4.14 -3.03
CA LYS A 28 16.51 -5.39 -3.08
C LYS A 28 15.62 -6.65 -3.10
N GLY A 29 14.33 -6.52 -2.81
CA GLY A 29 13.42 -7.64 -2.60
C GLY A 29 13.82 -8.47 -1.38
N ASP A 30 14.35 -7.82 -0.35
CA ASP A 30 14.69 -8.41 0.95
C ASP A 30 13.44 -8.40 1.84
N LEU A 31 12.69 -9.49 1.76
CA LEU A 31 11.41 -9.67 2.48
C LEU A 31 11.61 -9.68 4.00
N ASP A 32 12.68 -10.30 4.47
CA ASP A 32 12.92 -10.52 5.89
C ASP A 32 13.23 -9.19 6.58
N GLU A 33 14.10 -8.37 5.99
CA GLU A 33 14.44 -7.06 6.55
C GLU A 33 13.24 -6.10 6.49
N ALA A 34 12.48 -6.09 5.39
CA ALA A 34 11.27 -5.28 5.30
C ALA A 34 10.21 -5.70 6.33
N THR A 35 10.01 -7.00 6.52
CA THR A 35 9.11 -7.53 7.56
C THR A 35 9.54 -7.08 8.93
N ARG A 36 10.84 -7.18 9.24
CA ARG A 36 11.41 -6.79 10.53
C ARG A 36 11.18 -5.31 10.81
N ILE A 37 11.40 -4.44 9.83
CA ILE A 37 11.18 -2.99 9.97
C ILE A 37 9.69 -2.70 10.20
N ILE A 38 8.78 -3.31 9.43
CA ILE A 38 7.34 -3.10 9.60
C ILE A 38 6.83 -3.67 10.94
N GLN A 39 7.43 -4.75 11.44
CA GLN A 39 7.10 -5.28 12.77
C GLN A 39 7.56 -4.34 13.90
N GLN A 40 8.71 -3.69 13.73
CA GLN A 40 9.22 -2.71 14.69
C GLN A 40 8.45 -1.39 14.66
N ASP A 41 8.04 -0.96 13.47
CA ASP A 41 7.26 0.25 13.24
C ASP A 41 6.09 -0.04 12.28
N PRO A 42 4.91 -0.42 12.80
CA PRO A 42 3.75 -0.69 11.95
C PRO A 42 3.29 0.51 11.12
N ALA A 43 3.62 1.74 11.53
CA ALA A 43 3.31 2.93 10.75
C ALA A 43 4.11 3.00 9.45
N ALA A 44 5.26 2.31 9.37
CA ALA A 44 6.12 2.28 8.20
C ALA A 44 5.41 1.74 6.94
N VAL A 45 4.40 0.87 7.11
CA VAL A 45 3.64 0.32 5.97
C VAL A 45 2.81 1.39 5.26
N ARG A 46 2.36 2.42 6.00
CA ARG A 46 1.54 3.53 5.51
C ARG A 46 2.36 4.79 5.22
N ALA A 47 3.63 4.79 5.60
CA ALA A 47 4.49 5.95 5.48
C ALA A 47 4.98 6.15 4.04
N ALA A 48 5.19 7.41 3.68
CA ALA A 48 6.01 7.77 2.53
C ALA A 48 7.47 7.35 2.81
N ILE A 49 8.03 6.53 1.92
CA ILE A 49 9.41 6.03 2.00
C ILE A 49 10.30 6.60 0.89
N THR A 50 9.72 7.37 -0.03
CA THR A 50 10.43 8.06 -1.12
C THR A 50 10.03 9.53 -1.16
N THR A 51 10.82 10.33 -1.89
CA THR A 51 10.57 11.76 -2.14
C THR A 51 9.32 12.03 -2.97
N HIS A 52 8.73 11.01 -3.61
CA HIS A 52 7.48 11.11 -4.37
C HIS A 52 6.28 10.70 -3.52
N SER A 53 6.41 10.73 -2.19
CA SER A 53 5.40 10.24 -1.25
C SER A 53 4.96 8.80 -1.51
N GLU A 54 5.82 7.98 -2.12
CA GLU A 54 5.50 6.58 -2.40
C GLU A 54 5.63 5.75 -1.13
N THR A 55 4.66 4.87 -0.92
CA THR A 55 4.71 3.87 0.15
C THR A 55 5.49 2.63 -0.30
N ALA A 56 5.79 1.73 0.65
CA ALA A 56 6.42 0.44 0.36
C ALA A 56 5.66 -0.37 -0.71
N LEU A 57 4.33 -0.23 -0.77
CA LEU A 57 3.50 -0.93 -1.75
C LEU A 57 3.70 -0.41 -3.18
N HIS A 58 3.76 0.91 -3.36
CA HIS A 58 4.05 1.54 -4.64
C HIS A 58 5.41 1.10 -5.19
N VAL A 59 6.44 1.17 -4.34
CA VAL A 59 7.80 0.78 -4.72
C VAL A 59 7.85 -0.70 -5.07
N ALA A 60 7.21 -1.58 -4.28
CA ALA A 60 7.19 -3.02 -4.52
C ALA A 60 6.63 -3.37 -5.91
N ILE A 61 5.52 -2.73 -6.32
CA ILE A 61 4.90 -2.95 -7.63
C ILE A 61 5.84 -2.50 -8.76
N LYS A 62 6.49 -1.34 -8.59
CA LYS A 62 7.41 -0.76 -9.57
C LYS A 62 8.72 -1.53 -9.72
N THR A 63 9.26 -2.07 -8.63
CA THR A 63 10.62 -2.65 -8.63
C THR A 63 10.77 -3.92 -9.47
N GLY A 64 9.66 -4.60 -9.82
CA GLY A 64 9.68 -5.75 -10.72
C GLY A 64 10.44 -6.98 -10.19
N GLY A 65 10.20 -8.14 -10.79
CA GLY A 65 10.96 -9.37 -10.53
C GLY A 65 10.19 -10.48 -9.79
N GLY A 66 10.79 -11.68 -9.74
CA GLY A 66 10.14 -12.91 -9.29
C GLY A 66 9.76 -12.98 -7.80
N ARG A 67 10.11 -11.96 -6.99
CA ARG A 67 9.71 -11.85 -5.57
C ARG A 67 8.62 -10.81 -5.33
N ARG A 68 8.18 -10.08 -6.36
CA ARG A 68 7.18 -9.00 -6.27
C ARG A 68 5.87 -9.47 -5.63
N THR A 69 5.31 -10.58 -6.13
CA THR A 69 4.05 -11.15 -5.63
C THR A 69 4.09 -11.43 -4.12
N ARG A 70 5.18 -12.04 -3.64
CA ARG A 70 5.37 -12.32 -2.20
C ARG A 70 5.46 -11.05 -1.36
N PHE A 71 6.15 -10.04 -1.89
CA PHE A 71 6.34 -8.76 -1.22
C PHE A 71 5.04 -7.98 -1.11
N VAL A 72 4.29 -7.90 -2.20
CA VAL A 72 2.97 -7.26 -2.25
C VAL A 72 2.03 -7.97 -1.28
N ARG A 73 1.98 -9.31 -1.28
CA ARG A 73 1.17 -10.08 -0.32
C ARG A 73 1.49 -9.75 1.14
N MET A 74 2.77 -9.78 1.51
CA MET A 74 3.22 -9.46 2.87
C MET A 74 2.81 -8.03 3.28
N LEU A 75 2.92 -7.05 2.38
CA LEU A 75 2.47 -5.67 2.64
C LEU A 75 0.94 -5.61 2.81
N LEU A 76 0.19 -6.28 1.94
CA LEU A 76 -1.28 -6.33 2.00
C LEU A 76 -1.80 -7.03 3.25
N GLU A 77 -1.06 -7.98 3.83
CA GLU A 77 -1.41 -8.58 5.13
C GLU A 77 -1.29 -7.59 6.29
N LYS A 78 -0.45 -6.55 6.16
CA LYS A 78 -0.26 -5.50 7.17
C LYS A 78 -1.08 -4.24 6.91
N MET A 79 -1.67 -4.12 5.72
CA MET A 79 -2.53 -3.01 5.34
C MET A 79 -4.02 -3.34 5.50
N THR A 80 -4.81 -2.32 5.79
CA THR A 80 -6.27 -2.41 5.71
C THR A 80 -6.75 -2.14 4.27
N PRO A 81 -7.95 -2.58 3.88
CA PRO A 81 -8.52 -2.25 2.57
C PRO A 81 -8.54 -0.74 2.29
N HIS A 82 -8.91 0.05 3.30
CA HIS A 82 -8.90 1.52 3.23
C HIS A 82 -7.50 2.06 2.88
N ASP A 83 -6.43 1.44 3.39
CA ASP A 83 -5.06 1.90 3.10
C ASP A 83 -4.70 1.65 1.64
N VAL A 84 -5.10 0.50 1.11
CA VAL A 84 -4.84 0.12 -0.28
C VAL A 84 -5.57 1.06 -1.26
N GLU A 85 -6.77 1.50 -0.90
CA GLU A 85 -7.60 2.38 -1.73
C GLU A 85 -7.22 3.86 -1.63
N HIS A 86 -6.81 4.33 -0.45
CA HIS A 86 -6.64 5.76 -0.17
C HIS A 86 -5.18 6.23 -0.07
N LEU A 87 -4.20 5.34 0.04
CA LEU A 87 -2.80 5.74 -0.01
C LEU A 87 -2.39 6.05 -1.45
N VAL A 88 -2.00 7.30 -1.68
CA VAL A 88 -1.61 7.84 -2.98
C VAL A 88 -0.18 8.39 -2.92
N ASP A 89 0.52 8.34 -4.04
CA ASP A 89 1.79 9.02 -4.24
C ASP A 89 1.60 10.53 -4.50
N SER A 90 2.69 11.25 -4.75
CA SER A 90 2.69 12.70 -5.03
C SER A 90 1.91 13.08 -6.30
N ASN A 91 1.60 12.12 -7.18
CA ASN A 91 0.80 12.32 -8.39
C ASN A 91 -0.68 11.98 -8.15
N GLY A 92 -1.07 11.61 -6.93
CA GLY A 92 -2.41 11.13 -6.62
C GLY A 92 -2.67 9.71 -7.13
N LEU A 93 -1.62 8.93 -7.45
CA LEU A 93 -1.76 7.58 -7.96
C LEU A 93 -1.72 6.56 -6.82
N THR A 94 -2.64 5.59 -6.83
CA THR A 94 -2.65 4.47 -5.90
C THR A 94 -1.78 3.33 -6.41
N ALA A 95 -1.53 2.36 -5.54
CA ALA A 95 -0.87 1.10 -5.89
C ALA A 95 -1.56 0.40 -7.08
N LEU A 96 -2.89 0.47 -7.18
CA LEU A 96 -3.65 -0.14 -8.28
C LEU A 96 -3.41 0.59 -9.62
N HIS A 97 -3.29 1.92 -9.61
CA HIS A 97 -2.91 2.66 -10.82
C HIS A 97 -1.54 2.22 -11.33
N TRP A 98 -0.56 2.08 -10.42
CA TRP A 98 0.76 1.57 -10.78
C TRP A 98 0.73 0.13 -11.29
N ALA A 99 -0.09 -0.74 -10.71
CA ALA A 99 -0.25 -2.12 -11.20
C ALA A 99 -0.82 -2.16 -12.63
N ALA A 100 -1.78 -1.29 -12.94
CA ALA A 100 -2.33 -1.14 -14.29
C ALA A 100 -1.31 -0.58 -15.28
N ILE A 101 -0.56 0.45 -14.88
CA ILE A 101 0.51 1.06 -15.70
C ILE A 101 1.62 0.06 -15.99
N CYS A 102 2.05 -0.71 -14.98
CA CYS A 102 3.10 -1.71 -15.12
C CYS A 102 2.62 -3.02 -15.79
N GLY A 103 1.31 -3.18 -16.02
CA GLY A 103 0.73 -4.40 -16.60
C GLY A 103 0.85 -5.64 -15.70
N THR A 104 0.86 -5.44 -14.37
CA THR A 104 1.11 -6.49 -13.39
C THR A 104 -0.22 -7.08 -12.90
N VAL A 105 -0.78 -7.99 -13.71
CA VAL A 105 -2.13 -8.55 -13.51
C VAL A 105 -2.29 -9.23 -12.15
N GLU A 106 -1.33 -10.08 -11.75
CA GLU A 106 -1.39 -10.80 -10.48
C GLU A 106 -1.43 -9.85 -9.27
N GLU A 107 -0.61 -8.80 -9.29
CA GLU A 107 -0.61 -7.78 -8.25
C GLU A 107 -1.90 -6.95 -8.25
N ALA A 108 -2.44 -6.61 -9.42
CA ALA A 108 -3.71 -5.91 -9.54
C ALA A 108 -4.86 -6.75 -8.94
N GLU A 109 -4.90 -8.05 -9.23
CA GLU A 109 -5.88 -8.98 -8.64
C GLU A 109 -5.76 -9.04 -7.11
N MET A 110 -4.54 -9.11 -6.57
CA MET A 110 -4.34 -9.11 -5.11
C MET A 110 -4.82 -7.80 -4.46
N LEU A 111 -4.57 -6.66 -5.11
CA LEU A 111 -5.03 -5.35 -4.63
C LEU A 111 -6.56 -5.26 -4.65
N VAL A 112 -7.20 -5.68 -5.75
CA VAL A 112 -8.66 -5.68 -5.90
C VAL A 112 -9.32 -6.65 -4.93
N ASN A 113 -8.74 -7.82 -4.69
CA ASN A 113 -9.28 -8.77 -3.71
C ASN A 113 -9.25 -8.19 -2.29
N LYS A 114 -8.19 -7.45 -1.95
CA LYS A 114 -8.06 -6.82 -0.63
C LYS A 114 -9.05 -5.67 -0.44
N SER A 115 -9.32 -4.86 -1.46
CA SER A 115 -10.37 -3.83 -1.41
C SER A 115 -11.78 -4.44 -1.36
N SER A 116 -12.04 -5.42 -2.24
CA SER A 116 -13.34 -6.08 -2.40
C SER A 116 -13.78 -6.90 -1.18
N THR A 117 -12.88 -7.39 -0.33
CA THR A 117 -13.27 -7.98 0.97
C THR A 117 -14.11 -7.06 1.85
N THR A 118 -14.05 -5.73 1.62
CA THR A 118 -14.94 -4.77 2.29
C THR A 118 -16.36 -4.80 1.72
N LEU A 119 -16.51 -5.04 0.41
CA LEU A 119 -17.79 -5.08 -0.30
C LEU A 119 -18.52 -6.42 -0.18
N ALA A 120 -17.78 -7.53 -0.05
CA ALA A 120 -18.36 -8.87 0.10
C ALA A 120 -19.21 -9.02 1.38
N ASN A 121 -18.93 -8.25 2.43
CA ASN A 121 -19.74 -8.24 3.65
C ASN A 121 -21.06 -7.44 3.52
N VAL A 122 -21.24 -6.65 2.46
CA VAL A 122 -22.43 -5.81 2.26
C VAL A 122 -23.48 -6.49 1.37
N LEU A 123 -23.15 -7.64 0.75
CA LEU A 123 -24.02 -8.30 -0.23
C LEU A 123 -24.57 -9.66 0.22
N ASP A 124 -24.23 -10.16 1.41
CA ASP A 124 -24.78 -11.44 1.92
C ASP A 124 -26.01 -11.28 2.84
N GLU A 125 -26.60 -10.07 2.93
CA GLU A 125 -27.87 -9.87 3.65
C GLU A 125 -29.12 -9.84 2.77
N ASN A 126 -29.01 -10.11 1.47
CA ASN A 126 -30.18 -10.45 0.64
C ASN A 126 -30.32 -11.97 0.56
N GLY A 127 -30.76 -12.54 1.68
CA GLY A 127 -31.22 -13.92 1.76
C GLY A 127 -32.29 -14.22 0.69
N PRO A 128 -32.43 -15.50 0.30
CA PRO A 128 -33.28 -15.90 -0.81
C PRO A 128 -34.73 -15.50 -0.51
N ASP A 129 -35.27 -14.69 -1.41
CA ASP A 129 -36.63 -14.75 -1.94
C ASP A 129 -37.60 -15.59 -1.07
N GLN A 130 -38.29 -14.96 -0.11
CA GLN A 130 -39.46 -15.58 0.51
C GLN A 130 -40.63 -15.54 -0.47
N GLY A 131 -40.50 -16.36 -1.52
CA GLY A 131 -41.62 -16.88 -2.27
C GLY A 131 -42.42 -17.86 -1.40
N THR A 132 -43.68 -17.51 -1.17
CA THR A 132 -44.83 -18.43 -0.98
C THR A 132 -45.02 -19.10 0.40
N LEU A 133 -46.14 -18.73 1.05
CA LEU A 133 -47.22 -19.57 1.62
C LEU A 133 -47.69 -19.09 3.01
N TYR A 134 -48.77 -18.28 3.06
CA TYR A 134 -50.14 -18.66 3.48
C TYR A 134 -51.07 -17.46 3.34
#